data_AF-A0A839QHI9-F1
#
_entry.id   AF-A0A839QHI9-F1
#
_cell.length_a   1.000
_cell.length_b   1.000
_cell.length_c   1.000
_cell.angle_alpha   90.00
_cell.angle_beta   90.00
_cell.angle_gamma   90.00
#
_symmetry.space_group_name_H-M   'P 1'
#
loop_
_entity.id
_entity.type
_entity.pdbx_description
1 polymer ?
#
loop_
_entity_poly.entity_id
_entity_poly.type
_entity_poly.pdbx_seq_one_letter_code
_entity_poly.pdbx_strand_id
1 'polypeptide(L)'
;MSTMPGPGAFAFSSRVTEWVDLAHTFGNGCPVNPQDLRHVSFSHWTFEGTIGSGTMVVHHLLEPLLETVLGVAFAERFPIHQALPLDDERFRGDDEVSMAANNSSCFNYRLISGTTRPSNHSWGAAVDLNPLQNPYLYADGHWGPSAEIDYTDRTLDLPGMFTAAHPVVRAFIDAGFQWGGNWERPDYHHFEALGLVLGVADSDPTAAHKPRA
;
A
#
# COMPACT_ATOMS: atom_id res chain seq x y z
N MET A 1 -28.44 -3.97 -30.19
CA MET A 1 -27.86 -4.84 -29.14
C MET A 1 -26.36 -4.57 -29.13
N SER A 2 -25.91 -3.58 -28.35
CA SER A 2 -24.47 -3.35 -28.16
C SER A 2 -23.94 -4.44 -27.25
N THR A 3 -23.03 -5.24 -27.78
CA THR A 3 -22.19 -6.16 -27.01
C THR A 3 -21.41 -5.37 -25.97
N MET A 4 -21.73 -5.57 -24.70
CA MET A 4 -20.87 -5.16 -23.58
C MET A 4 -19.51 -5.86 -23.77
N PRO A 5 -18.38 -5.13 -23.74
CA PRO A 5 -17.07 -5.77 -23.72
C PRO A 5 -16.99 -6.67 -22.46
N GLY A 6 -16.48 -7.89 -22.63
CA GLY A 6 -16.30 -8.81 -21.51
C GLY A 6 -15.41 -8.21 -20.40
N PRO A 7 -15.45 -8.75 -19.17
CA PRO A 7 -14.58 -8.26 -18.10
C PRO A 7 -13.12 -8.38 -18.57
N GLY A 8 -12.40 -7.25 -18.58
CA GLY A 8 -10.96 -7.28 -18.86
C GLY A 8 -10.25 -8.21 -17.88
N ALA A 9 -9.24 -8.94 -18.36
CA ALA A 9 -8.44 -9.81 -17.52
C ALA A 9 -7.53 -8.96 -16.60
N PHE A 10 -7.22 -9.49 -15.42
CA PHE A 10 -6.16 -8.94 -14.59
C PHE A 10 -4.83 -9.01 -15.35
N ALA A 11 -4.15 -7.87 -15.46
CA ALA A 11 -2.83 -7.74 -16.07
C ALA A 11 -1.85 -7.26 -15.00
N PHE A 12 -0.66 -7.87 -14.98
CA PHE A 12 0.45 -7.49 -14.12
C PHE A 12 1.75 -7.61 -14.93
N SER A 13 2.64 -6.63 -14.80
CA SER A 13 3.98 -6.69 -15.38
C SER A 13 4.94 -5.88 -14.53
N SER A 14 6.24 -6.15 -14.67
CA SER A 14 7.26 -5.47 -13.90
C SER A 14 8.54 -5.29 -14.71
N ARG A 15 9.38 -4.39 -14.21
CA ARG A 15 10.77 -4.23 -14.64
C ARG A 15 11.62 -3.84 -13.43
N VAL A 16 12.93 -4.01 -13.55
CA VAL A 16 13.87 -3.45 -12.57
C VAL A 16 13.68 -1.93 -12.52
N THR A 17 13.70 -1.38 -11.31
CA THR A 17 13.62 0.06 -11.09
C THR A 17 14.91 0.74 -11.50
N GLU A 18 14.81 1.89 -12.17
CA GLU A 18 15.95 2.73 -12.54
C GLU A 18 16.03 3.97 -11.63
N TRP A 19 17.16 4.66 -11.63
CA TRP A 19 17.34 5.88 -10.83
C TRP A 19 16.32 6.98 -11.15
N VAL A 20 15.84 7.03 -12.39
CA VAL A 20 14.83 8.02 -12.82
C VAL A 20 13.46 7.78 -12.17
N ASP A 21 13.20 6.57 -11.68
CA ASP A 21 11.97 6.23 -10.98
C ASP A 21 12.00 6.59 -9.48
N LEU A 22 13.14 7.09 -8.98
CA LEU A 22 13.46 7.21 -7.55
C LEU A 22 14.09 8.57 -7.18
N ALA A 23 13.93 9.60 -8.01
CA ALA A 23 14.62 10.87 -7.88
C ALA A 23 14.28 11.64 -6.59
N HIS A 24 13.10 11.38 -6.02
CA HIS A 24 12.55 12.05 -4.84
C HIS A 24 12.34 11.10 -3.66
N THR A 25 12.26 9.80 -3.91
CA THR A 25 11.93 8.76 -2.91
C THR A 25 13.13 7.96 -2.44
N PHE A 26 14.33 8.22 -2.98
CA PHE A 26 15.58 7.60 -2.57
C PHE A 26 16.58 8.63 -2.04
N GLY A 27 17.42 8.23 -1.09
CA GLY A 27 18.43 9.11 -0.52
C GLY A 27 19.55 8.38 0.21
N ASN A 28 20.48 9.16 0.76
CA ASN A 28 21.58 8.59 1.54
C ASN A 28 21.05 7.85 2.78
N GLY A 29 21.55 6.62 3.00
CA GLY A 29 21.07 5.75 4.08
C GLY A 29 19.82 4.95 3.73
N CYS A 30 19.30 5.05 2.50
CA CYS A 30 18.24 4.16 2.03
C CYS A 30 18.70 2.70 2.16
N PRO A 31 17.90 1.83 2.79
CA PRO A 31 18.38 0.51 3.19
C PRO A 31 18.34 -0.53 2.06
N VAL A 32 17.74 -0.20 0.92
CA VAL A 32 17.56 -1.09 -0.24
C VAL A 32 18.32 -0.53 -1.45
N ASN A 33 18.82 -1.40 -2.33
CA ASN A 33 19.38 -0.93 -3.60
C ASN A 33 18.28 -0.80 -4.66
N PRO A 34 18.34 0.19 -5.57
CA PRO A 34 17.38 0.30 -6.67
C PRO A 34 17.23 -0.98 -7.52
N GLN A 35 18.30 -1.77 -7.68
CA GLN A 35 18.26 -3.05 -8.40
C GLN A 35 17.41 -4.13 -7.71
N ASP A 36 17.22 -4.00 -6.40
CA ASP A 36 16.37 -4.88 -5.59
C ASP A 36 14.90 -4.45 -5.63
N LEU A 37 14.59 -3.31 -6.26
CA LEU A 37 13.23 -2.82 -6.45
C LEU A 37 12.70 -3.17 -7.85
N ARG A 38 11.38 -3.23 -7.94
CA ARG A 38 10.61 -3.47 -9.15
C ARG A 38 9.59 -2.38 -9.31
N HIS A 39 9.59 -1.75 -10.47
CA HIS A 39 8.49 -0.90 -10.89
C HIS A 39 7.45 -1.81 -11.54
N VAL A 40 6.33 -1.99 -10.84
CA VAL A 40 5.22 -2.84 -11.27
C VAL A 40 4.11 -2.00 -11.88
N SER A 41 3.42 -2.57 -12.86
CA SER A 41 2.25 -2.02 -13.51
C SER A 41 1.14 -3.06 -13.48
N PHE A 42 -0.06 -2.68 -13.06
CA PHE A 42 -1.18 -3.61 -12.91
C PHE A 42 -2.52 -2.98 -13.26
N SER A 43 -3.48 -3.79 -13.68
CA SER A 43 -4.87 -3.36 -13.86
C SER A 43 -5.63 -3.42 -12.53
N HIS A 44 -6.50 -2.45 -12.27
CA HIS A 44 -7.39 -2.45 -11.10
C HIS A 44 -8.78 -1.90 -11.45
N TRP A 45 -9.77 -2.16 -10.60
CA TRP A 45 -11.07 -1.48 -10.70
C TRP A 45 -10.97 -0.07 -10.12
N THR A 46 -11.58 0.91 -10.79
CA THR A 46 -11.79 2.25 -10.24
C THR A 46 -13.10 2.30 -9.45
N PHE A 47 -13.32 3.39 -8.69
CA PHE A 47 -14.57 3.59 -7.95
C PHE A 47 -15.80 3.73 -8.87
N GLU A 48 -15.59 4.10 -10.13
CA GLU A 48 -16.63 4.17 -11.17
C GLU A 48 -16.95 2.79 -11.79
N GLY A 49 -16.26 1.73 -11.35
CA GLY A 49 -16.46 0.38 -11.88
C GLY A 49 -15.87 0.18 -13.28
N THR A 50 -14.82 0.93 -13.63
CA THR A 50 -14.05 0.75 -14.86
C THR A 50 -12.68 0.13 -14.56
N ILE A 51 -12.00 -0.43 -15.57
CA ILE A 51 -10.64 -0.96 -15.40
C ILE A 51 -9.63 0.17 -15.68
N GLY A 52 -8.91 0.57 -14.65
CA GLY A 52 -7.77 1.48 -14.71
C GLY A 52 -6.43 0.72 -14.72
N SER A 53 -5.34 1.50 -14.75
CA SER A 53 -3.98 1.00 -14.58
C SER A 53 -3.32 1.74 -13.42
N GLY A 54 -2.65 0.99 -12.56
CA GLY A 54 -1.88 1.49 -11.43
C GLY A 54 -0.41 1.08 -11.56
N THR A 55 0.44 1.81 -10.86
CA THR A 55 1.87 1.54 -10.79
C THR A 55 2.37 1.68 -9.36
N MET A 56 3.33 0.83 -8.97
CA MET A 56 3.98 0.86 -7.66
C MET A 56 5.46 0.50 -7.80
N VAL A 57 6.27 0.87 -6.82
CA VAL A 57 7.64 0.37 -6.69
C VAL A 57 7.71 -0.50 -5.44
N VAL A 58 8.10 -1.77 -5.60
CA VAL A 58 8.08 -2.81 -4.55
C VAL A 58 9.41 -3.57 -4.53
N HIS A 59 9.77 -4.17 -3.39
CA HIS A 59 10.90 -5.09 -3.31
C HIS A 59 10.68 -6.33 -4.19
N HIS A 60 11.71 -6.77 -4.92
CA HIS A 60 11.59 -7.89 -5.86
C HIS A 60 11.16 -9.22 -5.20
N LEU A 61 11.54 -9.45 -3.94
CA LEU A 61 11.09 -10.63 -3.19
C LEU A 61 9.58 -10.63 -2.90
N LEU A 62 8.96 -9.45 -2.84
CA LEU A 62 7.54 -9.27 -2.55
C LEU A 62 6.70 -9.10 -3.81
N GLU A 63 7.32 -8.85 -4.97
CA GLU A 63 6.63 -8.67 -6.25
C GLU A 63 5.62 -9.81 -6.55
N PRO A 64 5.96 -11.11 -6.45
CA PRO A 64 5.00 -12.19 -6.76
C PRO A 64 3.85 -12.26 -5.74
N LEU A 65 4.11 -11.87 -4.49
CA LEU A 65 3.09 -11.82 -3.44
C LEU A 65 2.12 -10.68 -3.69
N LEU A 66 2.65 -9.51 -4.06
CA LEU A 66 1.84 -8.36 -4.45
C LEU A 66 0.98 -8.65 -5.68
N GLU A 67 1.53 -9.32 -6.70
CA GLU A 67 0.76 -9.78 -7.87
C GLU A 67 -0.44 -10.66 -7.44
N THR A 68 -0.20 -11.61 -6.53
CA THR A 68 -1.25 -12.51 -6.01
C THR A 68 -2.35 -11.72 -5.32
N VAL A 69 -1.98 -10.80 -4.41
CA VAL A 69 -2.94 -10.01 -3.65
C VAL A 69 -3.74 -9.05 -4.54
N LEU A 70 -3.08 -8.37 -5.48
CA LEU A 70 -3.75 -7.50 -6.44
C LEU A 70 -4.67 -8.28 -7.39
N GLY A 71 -4.30 -9.52 -7.74
CA GLY A 71 -5.16 -10.43 -8.48
C GLY A 71 -6.44 -10.78 -7.72
N VAL A 72 -6.34 -11.04 -6.40
CA VAL A 72 -7.51 -11.23 -5.53
C VAL A 72 -8.34 -9.95 -5.46
N ALA A 73 -7.72 -8.79 -5.23
CA ALA A 73 -8.42 -7.50 -5.21
C ALA A 73 -9.19 -7.24 -6.53
N PHE A 74 -8.60 -7.57 -7.68
CA PHE A 74 -9.23 -7.46 -8.97
C PHE A 74 -10.43 -8.42 -9.12
N ALA A 75 -10.29 -9.67 -8.68
CA ALA A 75 -11.35 -10.68 -8.73
C ALA A 75 -12.55 -10.30 -7.85
N GLU A 76 -12.28 -9.72 -6.67
CA GLU A 76 -13.29 -9.22 -5.73
C GLU A 76 -13.89 -7.87 -6.15
N ARG A 77 -13.43 -7.29 -7.27
CA ARG A 77 -13.80 -5.94 -7.74
C ARG A 77 -13.58 -4.85 -6.69
N PHE A 78 -12.56 -5.02 -5.85
CA PHE A 78 -12.16 -4.01 -4.89
C PHE A 78 -11.68 -2.76 -5.64
N PRO A 79 -12.30 -1.59 -5.44
CA PRO A 79 -11.91 -0.39 -6.14
C PRO A 79 -10.64 0.20 -5.53
N ILE A 80 -9.71 0.62 -6.39
CA ILE A 80 -8.53 1.41 -6.02
C ILE A 80 -8.69 2.78 -6.69
N HIS A 81 -8.56 3.86 -5.92
CA HIS A 81 -8.80 5.22 -6.42
C HIS A 81 -7.74 5.61 -7.45
N GLN A 82 -6.47 5.50 -7.06
CA GLN A 82 -5.30 5.56 -7.93
C GLN A 82 -4.14 4.83 -7.26
N ALA A 83 -3.17 4.37 -8.05
CA ALA A 83 -1.92 3.83 -7.54
C ALA A 83 -0.77 4.34 -8.40
N LEU A 84 0.13 5.09 -7.77
CA LEU A 84 1.26 5.76 -8.42
C LEU A 84 2.47 5.74 -7.47
N PRO A 85 3.70 5.64 -7.97
CA PRO A 85 4.90 5.80 -7.17
C PRO A 85 4.89 7.14 -6.44
N LEU A 86 5.39 7.17 -5.19
CA LEU A 86 5.60 8.42 -4.47
C LEU A 86 6.57 9.37 -5.18
N ASP A 87 7.39 8.85 -6.09
CA ASP A 87 8.34 9.62 -6.88
C ASP A 87 7.67 10.54 -7.91
N ASP A 88 6.40 10.28 -8.25
CA ASP A 88 5.65 11.08 -9.20
C ASP A 88 5.67 12.57 -8.84
N GLU A 89 5.77 13.44 -9.84
CA GLU A 89 5.88 14.91 -9.68
C GLU A 89 4.72 15.54 -8.89
N ARG A 90 3.58 14.86 -8.79
CA ARG A 90 2.46 15.29 -7.94
C ARG A 90 2.77 15.20 -6.44
N PHE A 91 3.67 14.30 -6.04
CA PHE A 91 3.98 13.99 -4.64
C PHE A 91 5.43 14.28 -4.29
N ARG A 92 6.37 14.01 -5.20
CA ARG A 92 7.81 14.24 -5.01
C ARG A 92 8.34 13.70 -3.68
N GLY A 93 7.90 12.50 -3.30
CA GLY A 93 8.24 11.82 -2.05
C GLY A 93 7.45 12.25 -0.82
N ASP A 94 6.56 13.25 -0.93
CA ASP A 94 5.73 13.72 0.18
C ASP A 94 4.54 12.79 0.44
N ASP A 95 4.61 12.08 1.56
CA ASP A 95 3.63 11.10 2.02
C ASP A 95 2.25 11.72 2.29
N GLU A 96 2.22 12.90 2.93
CA GLU A 96 0.98 13.59 3.30
C GLU A 96 0.24 14.11 2.08
N VAL A 97 0.97 14.65 1.08
CA VAL A 97 0.38 15.06 -0.20
C VAL A 97 -0.19 13.85 -0.96
N SER A 98 0.49 12.71 -0.91
CA SER A 98 0.05 11.47 -1.55
C SER A 98 -1.21 10.88 -0.88
N MET A 99 -1.23 10.83 0.45
CA MET A 99 -2.39 10.39 1.22
C MET A 99 -3.60 11.31 1.00
N ALA A 100 -3.41 12.64 1.03
CA ALA A 100 -4.47 13.60 0.76
C ALA A 100 -5.07 13.45 -0.65
N ALA A 101 -4.25 13.00 -1.62
CA ALA A 101 -4.70 12.65 -2.96
C ALA A 101 -5.34 11.25 -3.07
N ASN A 102 -5.47 10.51 -1.96
CA ASN A 102 -5.95 9.13 -1.93
C ASN A 102 -5.14 8.18 -2.81
N ASN A 103 -3.84 8.40 -2.88
CA ASN A 103 -2.94 7.58 -3.67
C ASN A 103 -2.55 6.30 -2.93
N SER A 104 -2.67 5.17 -3.61
CA SER A 104 -2.15 3.89 -3.14
C SER A 104 -0.69 3.74 -3.55
N SER A 105 0.17 3.26 -2.66
CA SER A 105 1.62 3.27 -2.90
C SER A 105 2.37 2.18 -2.14
N CYS A 106 3.69 2.07 -2.38
CA CYS A 106 4.53 1.05 -1.75
C CYS A 106 5.90 1.59 -1.29
N PHE A 107 6.83 1.91 -2.20
CA PHE A 107 8.15 2.41 -1.81
C PHE A 107 8.17 3.94 -1.54
N ASN A 108 8.74 4.33 -0.41
CA ASN A 108 9.16 5.70 -0.10
C ASN A 108 10.23 5.66 1.02
N TYR A 109 11.47 6.08 0.74
CA TYR A 109 12.49 6.16 1.79
C TYR A 109 12.19 7.29 2.76
N ARG A 110 11.82 6.92 3.99
CA ARG A 110 11.58 7.83 5.09
C ARG A 110 11.84 7.16 6.42
N LEU A 111 12.17 7.96 7.43
CA LEU A 111 12.23 7.49 8.81
C LEU A 111 10.83 7.48 9.42
N ILE A 112 10.59 6.57 10.35
CA ILE A 112 9.37 6.60 11.16
C ILE A 112 9.41 7.87 12.02
N SER A 113 8.32 8.63 12.01
CA SER A 113 8.21 9.92 12.71
C SER A 113 8.65 9.80 14.18
N GLY A 114 9.52 10.73 14.61
CA GLY A 114 10.08 10.74 15.97
C GLY A 114 11.16 9.69 16.24
N THR A 115 11.62 8.95 15.24
CA THR A 115 12.69 7.93 15.38
C THR A 115 13.78 8.08 14.33
N THR A 116 14.86 7.32 14.48
CA THR A 116 15.91 7.18 13.46
C THR A 116 15.79 5.88 12.65
N ARG A 117 14.67 5.16 12.77
CA ARG A 117 14.45 3.87 12.13
C ARG A 117 13.79 4.08 10.76
N PRO A 118 14.28 3.43 9.69
CA PRO A 118 13.56 3.42 8.41
C PRO A 118 12.18 2.78 8.56
N SER A 119 11.19 3.34 7.85
CA SER A 119 9.87 2.73 7.70
C SER A 119 9.96 1.48 6.81
N ASN A 120 8.98 0.56 6.90
CA ASN A 120 8.89 -0.58 5.97
C ASN A 120 8.66 -0.14 4.51
N HIS A 121 8.09 1.04 4.28
CA HIS A 121 8.06 1.67 2.96
C HIS A 121 9.46 1.92 2.39
N SER A 122 10.47 2.13 3.24
CA SER A 122 11.86 2.35 2.82
C SER A 122 12.55 1.11 2.26
N TRP A 123 11.96 -0.06 2.47
CA TRP A 123 12.44 -1.33 1.93
C TRP A 123 11.62 -1.76 0.70
N GLY A 124 10.61 -1.00 0.31
CA GLY A 124 9.61 -1.45 -0.68
C GLY A 124 8.79 -2.62 -0.14
N ALA A 125 8.53 -2.61 1.17
CA ALA A 125 8.00 -3.74 1.91
C ALA A 125 6.68 -3.46 2.64
N ALA A 126 6.12 -2.28 2.42
CA ALA A 126 4.79 -1.92 2.88
C ALA A 126 3.96 -1.43 1.70
N VAL A 127 2.64 -1.60 1.78
CA VAL A 127 1.68 -1.17 0.77
C VAL A 127 0.56 -0.43 1.47
N ASP A 128 0.26 0.76 0.97
CA ASP A 128 -0.86 1.57 1.42
C ASP A 128 -1.93 1.59 0.33
N LEU A 129 -3.17 1.25 0.67
CA LEU A 129 -4.30 1.23 -0.27
C LEU A 129 -5.46 2.14 0.17
N ASN A 130 -5.85 3.05 -0.72
CA ASN A 130 -6.96 4.01 -0.55
C ASN A 130 -6.95 4.75 0.82
N PRO A 131 -5.94 5.61 1.10
CA PRO A 131 -5.83 6.31 2.38
C PRO A 131 -7.10 7.05 2.87
N LEU A 132 -7.92 7.61 1.98
CA LEU A 132 -9.19 8.26 2.38
C LEU A 132 -10.20 7.25 2.93
N GLN A 133 -10.38 6.10 2.28
CA GLN A 133 -11.29 5.05 2.75
C GLN A 133 -10.72 4.29 3.96
N ASN A 134 -9.40 4.34 4.12
CA ASN A 134 -8.66 3.59 5.13
C ASN A 134 -7.72 4.49 5.92
N PRO A 135 -8.24 5.45 6.70
CA PRO A 135 -7.42 6.43 7.41
C PRO A 135 -6.53 5.79 8.50
N TYR A 136 -5.51 6.55 8.89
CA TYR A 136 -4.58 6.25 9.97
C TYR A 136 -4.85 7.15 11.19
N LEU A 137 -4.69 6.58 12.39
CA LEU A 137 -4.79 7.29 13.67
C LEU A 137 -3.42 7.80 14.14
N TYR A 138 -3.23 9.12 14.05
CA TYR A 138 -2.00 9.79 14.49
C TYR A 138 -1.83 9.72 16.01
N ALA A 139 -0.58 9.90 16.47
CA ALA A 139 -0.21 9.80 17.89
C ALA A 139 -0.87 10.84 18.79
N ASP A 140 -1.26 11.99 18.25
CA ASP A 140 -2.00 13.07 18.92
C ASP A 140 -3.53 12.86 18.91
N GLY A 141 -4.00 11.76 18.30
CA GLY A 141 -5.40 11.31 18.34
C GLY A 141 -6.28 11.78 17.18
N HIS A 142 -5.74 12.47 16.17
CA HIS A 142 -6.51 12.79 14.97
C HIS A 142 -6.41 11.68 13.91
N TRP A 143 -7.44 11.58 13.07
CA TRP A 143 -7.45 10.68 11.91
C TRP A 143 -7.06 11.44 10.65
N GLY A 144 -6.25 10.82 9.79
CA GLY A 144 -5.94 11.36 8.48
C GLY A 144 -5.80 10.28 7.41
N PRO A 145 -5.85 10.64 6.12
CA PRO A 145 -6.25 11.96 5.61
C PRO A 145 -7.73 12.27 5.93
N SER A 146 -8.07 13.56 6.04
CA SER A 146 -9.46 13.98 6.33
C SER A 146 -10.39 13.67 5.16
N ALA A 147 -11.57 13.14 5.45
CA ALA A 147 -12.62 12.90 4.46
C ALA A 147 -13.97 13.46 4.95
N GLU A 148 -14.88 13.75 4.01
CA GLU A 148 -16.25 14.17 4.34
C GLU A 148 -17.08 13.03 4.95
N ILE A 149 -16.76 11.81 4.55
CA ILE A 149 -17.36 10.57 5.08
C ILE A 149 -16.51 10.11 6.26
N ASP A 150 -17.17 9.70 7.35
CA ASP A 150 -16.51 9.09 8.49
C ASP A 150 -16.12 7.63 8.19
N TYR A 151 -14.98 7.44 7.54
CA TYR A 151 -14.41 6.12 7.26
C TYR A 151 -13.80 5.44 8.51
N THR A 152 -13.88 6.06 9.69
CA THR A 152 -13.41 5.45 10.95
C THR A 152 -14.43 4.46 11.52
N ASP A 153 -15.71 4.61 11.16
CA ASP A 153 -16.76 3.66 11.50
C ASP A 153 -16.63 2.38 10.65
N ARG A 154 -15.94 1.37 11.20
CA ARG A 154 -15.75 0.06 10.58
C ARG A 154 -16.99 -0.85 10.61
N THR A 155 -18.14 -0.35 11.07
CA THR A 155 -19.44 -1.02 10.86
C THR A 155 -20.04 -0.72 9.49
N LEU A 156 -19.54 0.31 8.81
CA LEU A 156 -19.89 0.62 7.42
C LEU A 156 -19.22 -0.37 6.46
N ASP A 157 -19.93 -0.66 5.37
CA ASP A 157 -19.45 -1.48 4.25
C ASP A 157 -19.49 -0.65 2.97
N LEU A 158 -18.60 0.35 2.88
CA LEU A 158 -18.48 1.21 1.70
C LEU A 158 -17.37 0.72 0.78
N PRO A 159 -17.48 0.97 -0.54
CA PRO A 159 -16.45 0.58 -1.50
C PRO A 159 -15.06 1.09 -1.11
N GLY A 160 -14.04 0.24 -1.23
CA GLY A 160 -12.65 0.58 -0.97
C GLY A 160 -12.25 0.57 0.51
N MET A 161 -13.17 0.29 1.44
CA MET A 161 -12.87 0.11 2.85
C MET A 161 -12.36 -1.30 3.16
N PHE A 162 -11.44 -1.41 4.12
CA PHE A 162 -11.06 -2.67 4.72
C PHE A 162 -11.74 -2.93 6.06
N THR A 163 -12.04 -4.21 6.28
CA THR A 163 -12.36 -4.79 7.58
C THR A 163 -11.46 -6.02 7.79
N ALA A 164 -11.31 -6.47 9.03
CA ALA A 164 -10.51 -7.67 9.33
C ALA A 164 -11.00 -8.94 8.59
N ALA A 165 -12.28 -8.97 8.20
CA ALA A 165 -12.87 -10.09 7.46
C ALA A 165 -12.76 -9.93 5.94
N HIS A 166 -12.30 -8.78 5.44
CA HIS A 166 -12.28 -8.47 4.01
C HIS A 166 -11.36 -9.44 3.24
N PRO A 167 -11.77 -9.99 2.08
CA PRO A 167 -10.96 -10.96 1.33
C PRO A 167 -9.56 -10.46 0.96
N VAL A 168 -9.44 -9.18 0.59
CA VAL A 168 -8.13 -8.56 0.27
C VAL A 168 -7.22 -8.50 1.50
N VAL A 169 -7.76 -8.18 2.69
CA VAL A 169 -6.99 -8.21 3.95
C VAL A 169 -6.49 -9.62 4.24
N ARG A 170 -7.35 -10.63 4.06
CA ARG A 170 -6.94 -12.04 4.23
C ARG A 170 -5.87 -12.44 3.22
N ALA A 171 -5.98 -12.03 1.97
CA ALA A 171 -4.97 -12.30 0.94
C ALA A 171 -3.61 -11.72 1.32
N PHE A 172 -3.55 -10.50 1.84
CA PHE A 172 -2.31 -9.93 2.38
C PHE A 172 -1.76 -10.77 3.55
N ILE A 173 -2.60 -11.14 4.52
CA ILE A 173 -2.20 -11.94 5.68
C ILE A 173 -1.65 -13.31 5.26
N ASP A 174 -2.35 -14.01 4.36
CA ASP A 174 -1.95 -15.31 3.83
C ASP A 174 -0.64 -15.23 3.02
N ALA A 175 -0.38 -14.07 2.40
CA ALA A 175 0.87 -13.77 1.71
C ALA A 175 2.03 -13.35 2.66
N GLY A 176 1.82 -13.32 3.97
CA GLY A 176 2.86 -13.01 4.96
C GLY A 176 2.99 -11.52 5.33
N PHE A 177 1.94 -10.73 5.09
CA PHE A 177 1.85 -9.35 5.58
C PHE A 177 1.10 -9.28 6.91
N GLN A 178 1.37 -8.24 7.69
CA GLN A 178 0.49 -7.78 8.75
C GLN A 178 -0.35 -6.61 8.24
N TRP A 179 -1.55 -6.44 8.81
CA TRP A 179 -2.43 -5.32 8.52
C TRP A 179 -2.44 -4.35 9.70
N GLY A 180 -2.15 -3.07 9.42
CA GLY A 180 -2.08 -2.01 10.42
C GLY A 180 -3.43 -1.72 11.11
N GLY A 181 -4.54 -2.13 10.50
CA GLY A 181 -5.88 -2.01 11.10
C GLY A 181 -6.06 -2.82 12.40
N ASN A 182 -5.17 -3.78 12.68
CA ASN A 182 -5.19 -4.58 13.90
C ASN A 182 -4.32 -4.01 15.04
N TRP A 183 -3.58 -2.92 14.80
CA TRP A 183 -2.74 -2.28 15.80
C TRP A 183 -3.54 -1.50 16.84
N GLU A 184 -2.94 -1.28 18.03
CA GLU A 184 -3.54 -0.46 19.09
C GLU A 184 -3.90 0.97 18.61
N ARG A 185 -3.03 1.57 17.80
CA ARG A 185 -3.34 2.75 16.99
C ARG A 185 -3.49 2.31 15.54
N PRO A 186 -4.73 2.21 15.03
CA PRO A 186 -4.97 1.62 13.73
C PRO A 186 -4.37 2.44 12.59
N ASP A 187 -3.83 1.70 11.63
CA ASP A 187 -3.43 2.19 10.32
C ASP A 187 -4.17 1.36 9.26
N TYR A 188 -5.34 1.82 8.81
CA TYR A 188 -6.21 0.96 8.01
C TYR A 188 -5.73 0.76 6.58
N HIS A 189 -4.97 1.71 6.01
CA HIS A 189 -4.47 1.61 4.64
C HIS A 189 -3.24 0.72 4.55
N HIS A 190 -2.52 0.58 5.65
CA HIS A 190 -1.19 0.01 5.69
C HIS A 190 -1.14 -1.52 5.84
N PHE A 191 -0.34 -2.14 4.98
CA PHE A 191 0.07 -3.53 5.08
C PHE A 191 1.59 -3.61 5.02
N GLU A 192 2.22 -4.34 5.92
CA GLU A 192 3.68 -4.51 5.91
C GLU A 192 4.10 -5.97 5.94
N ALA A 193 5.10 -6.32 5.14
CA ALA A 193 5.65 -7.66 5.09
C ALA A 193 6.37 -7.99 6.40
N LEU A 194 6.16 -9.20 6.92
CA LEU A 194 6.91 -9.70 8.07
C LEU A 194 8.42 -9.78 7.74
N GLY A 195 9.29 -9.41 8.70
CA GLY A 195 10.75 -9.39 8.51
C GLY A 195 11.34 -10.71 7.99
N LEU A 196 10.71 -11.84 8.32
CA LEU A 196 11.05 -13.17 7.80
C LEU A 196 11.02 -13.25 6.27
N VAL A 197 10.16 -12.47 5.60
CA VAL A 197 9.95 -12.51 4.14
C VAL A 197 11.11 -11.86 3.39
N LEU A 198 11.81 -10.90 3.99
CA LEU A 198 12.97 -10.23 3.38
C LEU A 198 14.32 -10.84 3.79
N GLY A 199 14.32 -11.87 4.65
CA GLY A 199 15.56 -12.45 5.19
C GLY A 199 16.36 -11.48 6.05
N VAL A 200 15.75 -10.37 6.47
CA VAL A 200 16.34 -9.38 7.38
C VAL A 200 16.02 -9.86 8.80
N ALA A 201 17.05 -10.11 9.60
CA ALA A 201 16.87 -10.45 11.02
C ALA A 201 15.97 -9.40 11.67
N ASP A 202 14.86 -9.87 12.26
CA ASP A 202 13.78 -9.08 12.85
C ASP A 202 14.21 -7.67 13.28
N SER A 203 13.70 -6.65 12.59
CA SER A 203 13.38 -5.42 13.29
C SER A 203 12.17 -5.72 14.16
N ASP A 204 12.43 -6.31 15.33
CA ASP A 204 11.51 -6.58 16.43
C ASP A 204 10.01 -6.31 16.14
N PRO A 205 9.20 -7.35 15.88
CA PRO A 205 7.77 -7.20 15.59
C PRO A 205 6.97 -6.60 16.75
N THR A 206 7.60 -6.30 17.89
CA THR A 206 6.96 -5.71 19.07
C THR A 206 7.12 -4.19 19.18
N ALA A 207 7.93 -3.55 18.33
CA ALA A 207 8.35 -2.17 18.55
C ALA A 207 7.55 -1.08 17.80
N ALA A 208 6.46 -1.42 17.10
CA ALA A 208 5.61 -0.43 16.41
C ALA A 208 4.10 -0.71 16.52
N HIS A 209 3.66 -1.23 17.67
CA HIS A 209 2.27 -1.34 18.16
C HIS A 209 1.82 -2.79 18.27
N LYS A 210 1.40 -3.16 19.48
CA LYS A 210 0.92 -4.50 19.78
C LYS A 210 -0.38 -4.75 19.02
N PRO A 211 -0.58 -5.95 18.44
CA PRO A 211 -1.87 -6.35 17.93
C PRO A 211 -2.90 -6.35 19.07
N ARG A 212 -4.15 -6.03 18.75
CA ARG A 212 -5.28 -6.21 19.67
C ARG A 212 -5.35 -7.67 20.14
N ALA A 213 -5.46 -7.87 21.45
CA ALA A 213 -5.69 -9.17 22.08
C ALA A 213 -7.10 -9.71 21.78
#